data_AF-A0A8J3UY32-F1
#
_entry.id   AF-A0A8J3UY32-F1
#
_cell.length_a   1.000
_cell.length_b   1.000
_cell.length_c   1.000
_cell.angle_alpha   90.00
_cell.angle_beta   90.00
_cell.angle_gamma   90.00
#
_symmetry.space_group_name_H-M   'P 1'
#
loop_
_entity.id
_entity.type
_entity.pdbx_description
1 polymer ?
#
loop_
_entity_poly.entity_id
_entity_poly.type
_entity_poly.pdbx_seq_one_letter_code
_entity_poly.pdbx_strand_id
1 'polypeptide(L)'
;MISNEQKTGMSPAYDYPQAVYTAAPRLIEADFKLPSTGAWWYDGSNPAVDRKLTLGRLVTNAGSSIKALMAETAQVNGKFPSNQEAFNNFADDYLDQIWPSLNGTEGGGYMYGGLKPPGSGTTEPTV
;
A
#
# COMPACT_ATOMS: atom_id res chain seq x y z
N MET A 1 -8.12 -15.19 -6.37
CA MET A 1 -7.44 -13.89 -6.27
C MET A 1 -8.35 -12.96 -5.49
N ILE A 2 -7.84 -12.27 -4.48
CA ILE A 2 -8.59 -11.26 -3.71
C ILE A 2 -7.95 -9.91 -4.02
N SER A 3 -8.72 -8.97 -4.56
CA SER A 3 -8.33 -7.57 -4.70
C SER A 3 -8.99 -6.76 -3.57
N ASN A 4 -8.23 -5.85 -2.94
CA ASN A 4 -8.77 -4.85 -2.02
C ASN A 4 -8.47 -3.45 -2.57
N GLU A 5 -9.55 -2.70 -2.82
CA GLU A 5 -9.48 -1.31 -3.24
C GLU A 5 -9.17 -0.38 -2.05
N GLN A 6 -8.36 0.66 -2.31
CA GLN A 6 -8.03 1.73 -1.38
C GLN A 6 -9.20 2.14 -0.47
N LYS A 7 -8.96 2.09 0.84
CA LYS A 7 -9.85 2.63 1.86
C LYS A 7 -9.27 3.93 2.42
N THR A 8 -10.12 4.94 2.58
CA THR A 8 -9.74 6.23 3.18
C THR A 8 -10.10 6.26 4.66
N GLY A 9 -9.26 6.87 5.51
CA GLY A 9 -9.57 7.11 6.92
C GLY A 9 -9.26 5.96 7.90
N MET A 10 -8.37 5.03 7.53
CA MET A 10 -7.98 3.92 8.42
C MET A 10 -6.89 4.29 9.44
N SER A 11 -6.78 3.51 10.52
CA SER A 11 -5.71 3.60 11.52
C SER A 11 -5.10 2.22 11.79
N PRO A 12 -3.78 2.02 11.57
CA PRO A 12 -2.84 2.99 11.00
C PRO A 12 -3.21 3.34 9.55
N ALA A 13 -2.77 4.52 9.08
CA ALA A 13 -3.20 5.07 7.79
C ALA A 13 -2.78 4.25 6.56
N TYR A 14 -1.73 3.43 6.70
CA TYR A 14 -1.37 2.47 5.65
C TYR A 14 -2.48 1.43 5.57
N ASP A 15 -2.90 1.14 4.33
CA ASP A 15 -4.06 0.32 4.00
C ASP A 15 -3.77 -1.15 4.33
N TYR A 16 -3.57 -1.46 5.62
CA TYR A 16 -3.52 -2.84 6.04
C TYR A 16 -4.91 -3.39 5.80
N PRO A 17 -5.08 -4.42 4.95
CA PRO A 17 -6.38 -5.01 4.76
C PRO A 17 -6.75 -5.74 6.04
N GLN A 18 -7.41 -5.03 6.97
CA GLN A 18 -8.07 -5.62 8.14
C GLN A 18 -9.09 -6.71 7.74
N ALA A 19 -9.39 -6.83 6.44
CA ALA A 19 -10.35 -7.75 5.86
C ALA A 19 -9.73 -8.84 4.95
N VAL A 20 -8.50 -9.32 5.19
CA VAL A 20 -8.09 -10.57 4.53
C VAL A 20 -8.76 -11.79 5.21
N TYR A 21 -10.06 -11.96 5.01
CA TYR A 21 -10.90 -12.97 5.69
C TYR A 21 -10.75 -14.40 5.16
N THR A 22 -10.12 -14.59 4.00
CA THR A 22 -9.92 -15.93 3.43
C THR A 22 -8.74 -16.62 4.14
N ALA A 23 -8.62 -17.95 4.11
CA ALA A 23 -7.47 -18.69 4.67
C ALA A 23 -6.37 -18.90 3.61
N ALA A 24 -5.10 -19.04 4.02
CA ALA A 24 -3.98 -19.19 3.07
C ALA A 24 -3.90 -20.68 2.65
N PRO A 25 -3.37 -21.03 1.46
CA PRO A 25 -2.71 -20.15 0.47
C PRO A 25 -3.71 -19.45 -0.48
N ARG A 26 -3.42 -18.19 -0.82
CA ARG A 26 -4.22 -17.37 -1.76
C ARG A 26 -3.37 -16.24 -2.33
N LEU A 27 -3.58 -15.90 -3.60
CA LEU A 27 -3.01 -14.68 -4.20
C LEU A 27 -3.88 -13.47 -3.83
N ILE A 28 -3.24 -12.43 -3.28
CA ILE A 28 -3.88 -11.17 -2.86
C ILE A 28 -3.15 -10.00 -3.52
N GLU A 29 -3.93 -9.05 -4.00
CA GLU A 29 -3.47 -7.77 -4.54
C GLU A 29 -4.19 -6.63 -3.81
N ALA A 30 -3.50 -5.54 -3.54
CA ALA A 30 -4.07 -4.33 -2.98
C ALA A 30 -3.87 -3.18 -3.97
N ASP A 31 -4.98 -2.60 -4.40
CA ASP A 31 -5.05 -1.55 -5.40
C ASP A 31 -5.19 -0.20 -4.71
N PHE A 32 -4.30 0.75 -5.00
CA PHE A 32 -4.41 2.10 -4.49
C PHE A 32 -3.94 3.14 -5.49
N LYS A 33 -4.52 4.33 -5.42
CA LYS A 33 -4.18 5.42 -6.35
C LYS A 33 -3.07 6.32 -5.82
N LEU A 34 -2.34 6.89 -6.78
CA LEU A 34 -1.40 7.97 -6.63
C LEU A 34 -1.91 9.16 -7.47
N PRO A 35 -2.32 10.28 -6.86
CA PRO A 35 -2.28 10.62 -5.45
C PRO A 35 -3.41 9.94 -4.64
N SER A 36 -3.31 9.97 -3.31
CA SER A 36 -4.30 9.33 -2.42
C SER A 36 -5.68 10.01 -2.43
N THR A 37 -5.80 11.19 -3.04
CA THR A 37 -7.03 11.98 -3.21
C THR A 37 -7.30 12.24 -4.70
N GLY A 38 -8.52 12.63 -5.05
CA GLY A 38 -8.92 12.88 -6.44
C GLY A 38 -9.46 11.64 -7.17
N ALA A 39 -9.53 11.69 -8.49
CA ALA A 39 -10.01 10.58 -9.33
C ALA A 39 -8.96 9.46 -9.50
N TRP A 40 -9.40 8.29 -9.99
CA TRP A 40 -8.52 7.18 -10.37
C TRP A 40 -7.84 7.39 -11.74
N TRP A 41 -8.30 8.38 -12.50
CA TRP A 41 -7.77 8.78 -13.81
C TRP A 41 -7.36 10.26 -13.76
N TYR A 42 -6.60 10.71 -14.77
CA TYR A 42 -6.23 12.11 -14.87
C TYR A 42 -7.47 12.98 -15.13
N ASP A 43 -7.74 13.92 -14.23
CA ASP A 43 -8.91 14.82 -14.27
C ASP A 43 -8.53 16.29 -14.54
N GLY A 44 -7.27 16.54 -14.93
CA GLY A 44 -6.73 17.90 -15.13
C GLY A 44 -6.01 18.46 -13.91
N SER A 45 -6.08 17.81 -12.74
CA SER A 45 -5.46 18.30 -11.51
C SER A 45 -4.01 17.84 -11.31
N ASN A 46 -3.31 18.46 -10.35
CA ASN A 46 -1.98 18.05 -9.91
C ASN A 46 -1.93 18.03 -8.37
N PRO A 47 -2.62 17.08 -7.70
CA PRO A 47 -2.70 17.06 -6.25
C PRO A 47 -1.34 16.73 -5.63
N ALA A 48 -1.16 17.09 -4.36
CA ALA A 48 0.04 16.70 -3.62
C ALA A 48 0.07 15.18 -3.39
N VAL A 49 1.27 14.61 -3.43
CA VAL A 49 1.49 13.18 -3.12
C VAL A 49 1.87 13.04 -1.64
N ASP A 50 1.10 12.23 -0.91
CA ASP A 50 1.50 11.76 0.42
C ASP A 50 2.51 10.62 0.27
N ARG A 51 3.80 10.97 0.30
CA ARG A 51 4.91 10.01 0.17
C ARG A 51 4.91 8.97 1.28
N LYS A 52 4.63 9.41 2.51
CA LYS A 52 4.65 8.54 3.69
C LYS A 52 3.58 7.47 3.58
N LEU A 53 2.36 7.87 3.23
CA LEU A 53 1.26 6.93 3.03
C LEU A 53 1.54 5.97 1.87
N THR A 54 1.98 6.51 0.73
CA THR A 54 2.19 5.71 -0.50
C THR A 54 3.29 4.67 -0.31
N LEU A 55 4.45 5.05 0.20
CA LEU A 55 5.55 4.11 0.51
C LEU A 55 5.15 3.15 1.63
N GLY A 56 4.42 3.64 2.64
CA GLY A 56 3.91 2.80 3.73
C GLY A 56 3.02 1.67 3.22
N ARG A 57 2.16 1.93 2.21
CA ARG A 57 1.35 0.91 1.55
C ARG A 57 2.21 -0.12 0.82
N LEU A 58 3.19 0.31 0.02
CA LEU A 58 4.10 -0.60 -0.67
C LEU A 58 4.84 -1.54 0.29
N VAL A 59 5.45 -0.97 1.34
CA VAL A 59 6.21 -1.73 2.35
C VAL A 59 5.31 -2.68 3.14
N THR A 60 4.12 -2.21 3.57
CA THR A 60 3.19 -3.04 4.34
C THR A 60 2.64 -4.20 3.51
N ASN A 61 2.32 -3.96 2.24
CA ASN A 61 1.84 -5.00 1.33
C ASN A 61 2.90 -6.10 1.15
N ALA A 62 4.16 -5.71 0.88
CA ALA A 62 5.28 -6.65 0.79
C ALA A 62 5.43 -7.48 2.09
N GLY A 63 5.45 -6.81 3.25
CA GLY A 63 5.54 -7.47 4.55
C GLY A 63 4.31 -8.31 4.96
N SER A 64 3.24 -8.31 4.17
CA SER A 64 2.00 -9.06 4.43
C SER A 64 1.71 -10.14 3.38
N SER A 65 2.65 -10.42 2.47
CA SER A 65 2.45 -11.33 1.33
C SER A 65 1.32 -10.89 0.40
N ILE A 66 1.22 -9.57 0.18
CA ILE A 66 0.21 -8.94 -0.68
C ILE A 66 0.94 -8.22 -1.81
N LYS A 67 0.51 -8.45 -3.06
CA LYS A 67 0.99 -7.69 -4.21
C LYS A 67 0.40 -6.28 -4.18
N ALA A 68 1.18 -5.28 -4.57
CA ALA A 68 0.73 -3.90 -4.64
C ALA A 68 0.50 -3.48 -6.09
N LEU A 69 -0.67 -2.94 -6.38
CA LEU A 69 -0.97 -2.28 -7.65
C LEU A 69 -1.21 -0.79 -7.37
N MET A 70 -0.24 0.05 -7.72
CA MET A 70 -0.36 1.49 -7.60
C MET A 70 -0.88 2.08 -8.93
N ALA A 71 -2.06 2.68 -8.90
CA ALA A 71 -2.66 3.33 -10.05
C ALA A 71 -2.21 4.79 -10.13
N GLU A 72 -1.51 5.13 -11.21
CA GLU A 72 -1.05 6.48 -11.49
C GLU A 72 -1.93 7.16 -12.54
N THR A 73 -2.03 8.49 -12.47
CA THR A 73 -2.94 9.26 -13.34
C THR A 73 -2.18 9.86 -14.53
N ALA A 74 -1.75 9.02 -15.45
CA ALA A 74 -1.05 9.46 -16.67
C ALA A 74 -1.91 10.45 -17.48
N GLN A 75 -1.26 11.50 -17.96
CA GLN A 75 -1.77 12.46 -18.93
C GLN A 75 -1.72 11.86 -20.34
N VAL A 76 -2.42 12.51 -21.29
CA VAL A 76 -2.24 12.23 -22.71
C VAL A 76 -0.77 12.37 -23.09
N ASN A 77 -0.27 11.46 -23.93
CA ASN A 77 1.14 11.34 -24.34
C ASN A 77 2.11 10.79 -23.27
N GLY A 78 1.60 10.10 -22.25
CA GLY A 78 2.43 9.30 -21.34
C GLY A 78 3.23 10.11 -20.31
N LYS A 79 2.86 11.37 -20.09
CA LYS A 79 3.44 12.19 -19.00
C LYS A 79 2.64 11.99 -17.71
N PHE A 80 3.28 12.16 -16.56
CA PHE A 80 2.56 12.27 -15.29
C PHE A 80 2.43 13.73 -14.85
N PRO A 81 1.42 14.09 -14.03
CA PRO A 81 1.42 15.37 -13.32
C PRO A 81 2.72 15.54 -12.53
N SER A 82 3.23 16.77 -12.42
CA SER A 82 4.59 17.01 -11.90
C SER A 82 4.81 16.49 -10.48
N ASN A 83 3.77 16.43 -9.63
CA ASN A 83 3.90 15.88 -8.28
C ASN A 83 4.03 14.36 -8.27
N GLN A 84 3.41 13.67 -9.23
CA GLN A 84 3.57 12.22 -9.45
C GLN A 84 4.94 11.91 -10.04
N GLU A 85 5.36 12.65 -11.06
CA GLU A 85 6.71 12.52 -11.62
C GLU A 85 7.78 12.71 -10.54
N ALA A 86 7.64 13.73 -9.68
CA ALA A 86 8.55 13.95 -8.56
C ALA A 86 8.52 12.83 -7.50
N PHE A 87 7.37 12.16 -7.32
CA PHE A 87 7.30 10.98 -6.46
C PHE A 87 7.99 9.78 -7.11
N ASN A 88 7.75 9.52 -8.39
CA ASN A 88 8.32 8.38 -9.11
C ASN A 88 9.84 8.46 -9.15
N ASN A 89 10.40 9.62 -9.49
CA ASN A 89 11.84 9.83 -9.48
C ASN A 89 12.43 9.59 -8.08
N PHE A 90 11.75 10.03 -7.02
CA PHE A 90 12.17 9.75 -5.65
C PHE A 90 12.06 8.25 -5.31
N ALA A 91 10.98 7.60 -5.73
CA ALA A 91 10.72 6.20 -5.42
C ALA A 91 11.70 5.26 -6.13
N ASP A 92 12.09 5.57 -7.37
CA ASP A 92 13.11 4.86 -8.15
C ASP A 92 14.43 4.76 -7.36
N ASP A 93 14.93 5.91 -6.87
CA ASP A 93 16.15 5.98 -6.05
C ASP A 93 15.99 5.34 -4.65
N TYR A 94 14.82 5.53 -4.03
CA TYR A 94 14.60 5.09 -2.64
C TYR A 94 14.36 3.58 -2.55
N LEU A 95 13.60 3.00 -3.47
CA LEU A 95 13.27 1.59 -3.44
C LEU A 95 14.50 0.72 -3.65
N ASP A 96 15.45 1.12 -4.49
CA ASP A 96 16.72 0.42 -4.68
C ASP A 96 17.49 0.22 -3.36
N GLN A 97 17.47 1.23 -2.48
CA GLN A 97 18.17 1.18 -1.19
C GLN A 97 17.55 0.18 -0.22
N ILE A 98 16.23 -0.05 -0.31
CA ILE A 98 15.50 -0.94 0.60
C ILE A 98 15.08 -2.26 -0.06
N TRP A 99 15.34 -2.43 -1.35
CA TRP A 99 14.91 -3.58 -2.15
C TRP A 99 15.30 -4.93 -1.52
N PRO A 100 16.51 -5.12 -0.94
CA PRO A 100 16.86 -6.37 -0.27
C PRO A 100 15.95 -6.75 0.91
N SER A 101 15.22 -5.79 1.49
CA SER A 101 14.25 -6.02 2.57
C SER A 101 12.82 -6.29 2.07
N LEU A 102 12.52 -5.96 0.81
CA LEU A 102 11.18 -6.05 0.23
C LEU A 102 11.03 -7.19 -0.76
N ASN A 103 12.06 -7.43 -1.58
CA ASN A 103 11.98 -8.38 -2.66
C ASN A 103 11.97 -9.82 -2.17
N GLY A 104 11.00 -10.62 -2.63
CA GLY A 104 10.83 -12.00 -2.21
C GLY A 104 10.46 -12.16 -0.73
N THR A 105 10.11 -11.07 -0.06
CA THR A 105 9.63 -11.11 1.33
C THR A 105 8.26 -11.77 1.36
N GLU A 106 8.20 -12.94 1.99
CA GLU A 106 6.95 -13.59 2.36
C GLU A 106 6.61 -13.14 3.78
N GLY A 107 5.69 -12.18 3.85
CA GLY A 107 5.08 -11.75 5.09
C GLY A 107 4.38 -12.90 5.81
N GLY A 108 4.75 -13.14 7.06
CA GLY A 108 4.08 -14.11 7.92
C GLY A 108 2.61 -13.81 8.21
N GLY A 109 2.13 -12.60 7.93
CA GLY A 109 0.83 -12.12 8.37
C GLY A 109 0.57 -12.46 9.85
N TYR A 110 -0.68 -12.75 10.19
CA TYR A 110 -1.08 -13.27 11.50
C TYR A 110 -0.57 -14.69 11.81
N MET A 111 0.00 -15.40 10.82
CA MET A 111 0.45 -16.78 10.98
C MET A 111 1.72 -16.89 11.85
N TYR A 112 2.54 -15.83 11.92
CA TYR A 112 3.74 -15.76 12.76
C TYR A 112 3.77 -14.56 13.73
N GLY A 113 2.60 -14.03 14.12
CA GLY A 113 2.51 -12.97 15.13
C GLY A 113 2.73 -11.54 14.61
N GLY A 114 2.48 -11.29 13.32
CA GLY A 114 2.46 -9.93 12.76
C GLY A 114 1.44 -9.01 13.44
N LEU A 115 1.60 -7.70 13.24
CA LEU A 115 0.88 -6.64 13.96
C LEU A 115 -0.66 -6.84 13.92
N LYS A 116 -1.25 -7.16 15.08
CA LYS A 116 -2.71 -7.33 15.25
C LYS A 116 -3.45 -6.02 14.95
N PRO A 117 -4.61 -6.06 14.26
CA PRO A 117 -5.41 -4.88 14.12
C PRO A 117 -6.00 -4.46 15.48
N PRO A 118 -6.18 -3.15 15.73
CA PRO A 118 -6.94 -2.69 16.88
C PRO A 118 -8.35 -3.30 16.82
N GLY A 119 -8.74 -4.05 17.87
CA GLY A 119 -10.07 -4.68 17.96
C GLY A 119 -10.12 -6.18 17.70
N SER A 120 -9.01 -6.85 17.34
CA SER A 120 -8.96 -8.32 17.37
C SER A 120 -8.81 -8.80 18.83
N GLY A 121 -9.95 -8.94 19.51
CA GLY A 121 -10.05 -9.29 20.93
C GLY A 121 -9.16 -10.47 21.32
N THR A 122 -8.09 -10.14 22.04
CA THR A 122 -7.56 -10.95 23.14
C THR A 122 -7.25 -9.94 24.23
N THR A 123 -7.92 -10.09 25.36
CA THR A 123 -7.69 -9.36 26.62
C THR A 123 -6.20 -9.08 26.83
N GLU A 124 -5.86 -7.84 27.17
CA GLU A 124 -4.52 -7.48 27.60
C GLU A 124 -4.04 -8.44 28.70
N PRO A 125 -2.78 -8.94 28.65
CA PRO A 125 -2.21 -9.54 29.83
C PRO A 125 -1.95 -8.42 30.84
N THR A 126 -2.67 -8.47 31.95
CA THR A 126 -2.29 -7.73 33.16
C THR A 126 -0.86 -8.08 33.53
N VAL A 127 0.00 -7.06 33.56
CA VAL A 127 1.21 -7.03 34.39
C VAL A 127 1.23 -5.69 35.11
#